data_AF-A0A8J4XST7-F1
#
_entry.id   AF-A0A8J4XST7-F1
#
_cell.length_a   1.000
_cell.length_b   1.000
_cell.length_c   1.000
_cell.angle_alpha   90.00
_cell.angle_beta   90.00
_cell.angle_gamma   90.00
#
_symmetry.space_group_name_H-M   'P 1'
#
loop_
_entity.id
_entity.type
_entity.pdbx_description
1 polymer ?
#
loop_
_entity_poly.entity_id
_entity_poly.type
_entity_poly.pdbx_seq_one_letter_code
_entity_poly.pdbx_strand_id
1 'polypeptide(L)'
;MSSTLAADAPANDLQFMKDMMNSREQIQRLLRECYKNLKTHKWYLTQEVVPFALFGSRLSDKEKQDIAAKLHATEKPDSLRRGKPMFPQFSAKTGSG
;
A
#
# COMPACT_ATOMS: atom_id res chain seq x y z
N MET A 1 6.20 -1.27 -20.32
CA MET A 1 5.35 -1.85 -19.26
C MET A 1 5.84 -3.28 -18.99
N SER A 2 6.55 -3.50 -17.89
CA SER A 2 6.95 -4.85 -17.46
C SER A 2 6.28 -5.12 -16.12
N SER A 3 5.24 -5.94 -16.17
CA SER A 3 4.65 -6.61 -15.03
C SER A 3 4.82 -8.10 -15.28
N THR A 4 6.03 -8.62 -15.09
CA THR A 4 6.34 -10.04 -15.25
C THR A 4 6.69 -10.73 -13.93
N LEU A 5 6.91 -9.99 -12.83
CA LEU A 5 7.11 -10.57 -11.50
C LEU A 5 5.99 -10.21 -10.53
N ALA A 6 5.41 -11.24 -9.90
CA ALA A 6 4.45 -11.08 -8.80
C ALA A 6 5.01 -10.22 -7.64
N ALA A 7 6.33 -10.17 -7.49
CA ALA A 7 7.03 -9.33 -6.51
C ALA A 7 6.82 -7.81 -6.74
N ASP A 8 6.44 -7.41 -7.96
CA ASP A 8 6.22 -6.01 -8.31
C ASP A 8 4.77 -5.56 -8.13
N ALA A 9 3.83 -6.50 -7.95
CA ALA A 9 2.42 -6.21 -7.75
C ALA A 9 2.17 -5.21 -6.60
N PRO A 10 2.84 -5.31 -5.44
CA PRO A 10 2.68 -4.34 -4.37
C PRO A 10 3.03 -2.90 -4.78
N ALA A 11 4.14 -2.72 -5.48
CA ALA A 11 4.61 -1.40 -5.90
C ALA A 11 3.65 -0.80 -6.94
N ASN A 12 3.20 -1.61 -7.91
CA ASN A 12 2.27 -1.17 -8.95
C ASN A 12 0.91 -0.76 -8.36
N ASP A 13 0.37 -1.56 -7.44
CA ASP A 13 -0.93 -1.29 -6.81
C ASP A 13 -0.86 -0.06 -5.88
N LEU A 14 0.23 0.12 -5.13
CA LEU A 14 0.48 1.33 -4.32
C LEU A 14 0.58 2.58 -5.19
N GLN A 15 1.32 2.50 -6.30
CA GLN A 15 1.46 3.61 -7.25
C GLN A 15 0.10 3.97 -7.85
N PHE A 16 -0.69 2.97 -8.24
CA PHE A 16 -2.05 3.18 -8.72
C PHE A 16 -2.95 3.85 -7.66
N MET A 17 -2.86 3.47 -6.38
CA MET A 17 -3.59 4.15 -5.31
C MET A 17 -3.17 5.61 -5.15
N LYS A 18 -1.86 5.90 -5.20
CA LYS A 18 -1.35 7.27 -5.13
C LYS A 18 -1.90 8.12 -6.28
N ASP A 19 -1.87 7.59 -7.49
CA ASP A 19 -2.38 8.30 -8.67
C ASP A 19 -3.89 8.51 -8.59
N MET A 20 -4.63 7.53 -8.07
CA MET A 20 -6.06 7.65 -7.79
C MET A 20 -6.37 8.76 -6.78
N MET A 21 -5.63 8.83 -5.67
CA MET A 21 -5.82 9.86 -4.64
C MET A 21 -5.53 11.28 -5.16
N ASN A 22 -4.66 11.41 -6.16
CA ASN A 22 -4.32 12.68 -6.79
C ASN A 22 -5.19 13.02 -8.03
N SER A 23 -6.12 12.14 -8.40
CA SER A 23 -6.92 12.30 -9.62
C SER A 23 -8.09 13.28 -9.45
N ARG A 24 -8.50 13.90 -10.57
CA ARG A 24 -9.63 14.84 -10.63
C ARG A 24 -10.96 14.18 -10.29
N GLU A 25 -11.86 14.96 -9.69
CA GLU A 25 -13.19 14.51 -9.25
C GLU A 25 -14.01 13.77 -10.32
N GLN A 26 -13.90 14.18 -11.59
CA GLN A 26 -14.67 13.55 -12.68
C GLN A 26 -14.29 12.07 -12.91
N ILE A 27 -13.07 11.67 -12.54
CA ILE A 27 -12.57 10.30 -12.72
C ILE A 27 -12.83 9.45 -11.46
N GLN A 28 -13.18 10.07 -10.34
CA GLN A 28 -13.41 9.39 -9.05
C GLN A 28 -14.48 8.29 -9.13
N ARG A 29 -15.49 8.41 -10.01
CA ARG A 29 -16.51 7.35 -10.18
C ARG A 29 -15.94 6.07 -10.77
N LEU A 30 -15.10 6.19 -11.80
CA LEU A 30 -14.39 5.05 -12.39
C LEU A 30 -13.41 4.45 -11.38
N LEU A 31 -12.69 5.33 -10.68
CA LEU A 31 -11.68 4.93 -9.72
C LEU A 31 -12.25 4.25 -8.47
N ARG A 32 -13.48 4.57 -8.06
CA ARG A 32 -14.18 3.83 -7.00
C ARG A 32 -14.34 2.35 -7.32
N GLU A 33 -14.63 2.00 -8.57
CA GLU A 33 -14.72 0.59 -8.98
C GLU A 33 -13.33 -0.06 -9.04
N CYS A 34 -12.32 0.65 -9.53
CA CYS A 34 -10.93 0.19 -9.47
C CYS A 34 -10.48 -0.04 -8.02
N TYR A 35 -10.86 0.82 -7.08
CA TYR A 35 -10.55 0.70 -5.66
C TYR A 35 -11.20 -0.53 -5.01
N LYS A 36 -12.44 -0.87 -5.40
CA LYS A 36 -13.10 -2.10 -4.93
C LYS A 36 -12.33 -3.35 -5.35
N ASN A 37 -11.84 -3.38 -6.59
CA ASN A 37 -10.96 -4.46 -7.05
C ASN A 37 -9.63 -4.44 -6.31
N LEU A 38 -8.99 -3.27 -6.16
CA LEU A 38 -7.71 -3.19 -5.45
C LEU A 38 -7.79 -3.63 -3.98
N LYS A 39 -8.96 -3.49 -3.33
CA LYS A 39 -9.19 -4.00 -1.97
C LYS A 39 -8.97 -5.51 -1.85
N THR A 40 -9.20 -6.29 -2.90
CA THR A 40 -8.96 -7.74 -2.87
C THR A 40 -7.47 -8.08 -2.98
N HIS A 41 -6.65 -7.15 -3.47
CA HIS A 41 -5.20 -7.32 -3.65
C HIS A 41 -4.37 -6.87 -2.45
N LYS A 42 -4.96 -6.37 -1.37
CA LYS A 42 -4.23 -5.84 -0.19
C LYS A 42 -3.49 -6.89 0.66
N TRP A 43 -3.41 -8.15 0.22
CA TRP A 43 -2.90 -9.27 1.03
C TRP A 43 -1.43 -9.16 1.38
N TYR A 44 -0.68 -8.34 0.62
CA TYR A 44 0.71 -8.00 0.88
C TYR A 44 0.87 -6.66 1.63
N LEU A 45 -0.20 -5.90 1.89
CA LEU A 45 -0.15 -4.63 2.64
C LEU A 45 -0.34 -4.85 4.13
N THR A 46 0.31 -5.88 4.67
CA THR A 46 0.17 -6.27 6.07
C THR A 46 1.45 -5.93 6.80
N GLN A 47 1.38 -5.74 8.12
CA GLN A 47 2.54 -5.36 8.91
C GLN A 47 3.70 -6.34 8.78
N GLU A 48 3.40 -7.62 8.54
CA GLU A 48 4.35 -8.70 8.35
C GLU A 48 5.08 -8.65 7.01
N VAL A 49 4.45 -8.06 5.98
CA VAL A 49 4.97 -8.09 4.60
C VAL A 49 5.60 -6.75 4.20
N VAL A 50 5.19 -5.64 4.83
CA VAL A 50 5.76 -4.30 4.60
C VAL A 50 7.31 -4.26 4.71
N PRO A 51 7.97 -4.95 5.67
CA PRO A 51 9.43 -4.95 5.74
C PRO A 51 10.13 -5.49 4.49
N PHE A 52 9.49 -6.38 3.72
CA PHE A 52 10.07 -6.91 2.48
C PHE A 52 10.26 -5.84 1.41
N ALA A 53 9.53 -4.72 1.50
CA ALA A 53 9.72 -3.58 0.59
C ALA A 53 11.14 -2.98 0.68
N LEU A 54 11.81 -3.10 1.84
CA LEU A 54 13.18 -2.61 2.01
C LEU A 54 14.19 -3.33 1.09
N PHE A 55 13.89 -4.55 0.68
CA PHE A 55 14.72 -5.38 -0.20
C PHE A 55 14.34 -5.24 -1.68
N GLY A 56 13.27 -4.51 -2.01
CA GLY A 56 12.82 -4.31 -3.38
C GLY A 56 13.77 -3.40 -4.17
N SER A 57 14.00 -3.70 -5.46
CA SER A 57 14.81 -2.86 -6.36
C SER A 57 14.05 -1.68 -6.95
N ARG A 58 12.72 -1.63 -6.79
CA ARG A 58 11.84 -0.59 -7.36
C ARG A 58 11.72 0.67 -6.52
N LEU A 59 12.16 0.63 -5.26
CA LEU A 59 12.14 1.78 -4.36
C LEU A 59 13.53 2.40 -4.31
N SER A 60 13.58 3.73 -4.39
CA SER A 60 14.80 4.49 -4.15
C SER A 60 15.30 4.31 -2.72
N ASP A 61 16.59 4.53 -2.48
CA ASP A 61 17.16 4.46 -1.14
C ASP A 61 16.49 5.45 -0.18
N LYS A 62 16.06 6.60 -0.69
CA LYS A 62 15.26 7.58 0.06
C LYS A 62 13.92 7.01 0.51
N GLU A 63 13.16 6.39 -0.40
CA GLU A 63 11.87 5.78 -0.05
C GLU A 63 12.05 4.63 0.95
N LYS A 64 13.12 3.85 0.82
CA LYS A 64 13.45 2.80 1.79
C LYS A 64 13.78 3.37 3.17
N GLN A 65 14.55 4.45 3.23
CA GLN A 65 14.82 5.17 4.49
C GLN A 65 13.54 5.71 5.12
N ASP A 66 12.65 6.32 4.32
CA ASP A 66 11.37 6.84 4.80
C ASP A 66 10.48 5.71 5.36
N ILE A 67 10.41 4.56 4.67
CA ILE A 67 9.70 3.37 5.15
C ILE A 67 10.32 2.86 6.45
N ALA A 68 11.65 2.73 6.52
CA ALA A 68 12.35 2.25 7.70
C ALA A 68 12.12 3.17 8.91
N ALA A 69 12.19 4.49 8.71
CA ALA A 69 11.90 5.48 9.74
C ALA A 69 10.45 5.37 10.24
N LYS A 70 9.49 5.20 9.32
CA LYS A 70 8.07 5.03 9.66
C LYS A 70 7.82 3.74 10.45
N LEU A 71 8.43 2.62 10.03
CA LEU A 71 8.35 1.34 10.72
C LEU A 71 8.96 1.43 12.12
N HIS A 72 10.10 2.11 12.26
CA HIS A 72 10.75 2.31 13.55
C HIS A 72 9.89 3.13 14.52
N ALA A 73 9.18 4.13 14.02
CA ALA A 73 8.28 4.97 14.80
C ALA A 73 6.90 4.33 15.06
N THR A 74 6.56 3.24 14.36
CA THR A 74 5.30 2.53 14.56
C THR A 74 5.44 1.58 15.74
N GLU A 75 4.50 1.62 16.68
CA GLU A 75 4.50 0.70 17.81
C GLU A 75 4.52 -0.75 17.33
N LYS A 76 5.45 -1.53 17.89
CA LYS A 76 5.54 -2.96 17.58
C LYS A 76 4.34 -3.65 18.23
N PRO A 77 3.59 -4.48 17.50
CA PRO A 77 2.53 -5.26 18.12
C PRO A 77 3.14 -6.22 19.16
N ASP A 78 2.55 -6.28 20.35
CA ASP A 78 2.97 -7.15 21.46
C ASP A 78 2.93 -8.65 21.08
N SER A 79 2.13 -8.99 20.07
CA SER A 79 2.11 -10.32 19.49
C SER A 79 1.86 -10.26 17.99
N LEU A 80 2.61 -11.07 17.24
CA LEU A 80 2.29 -11.36 15.85
C LEU A 80 1.15 -12.39 15.85
N ARG A 81 -0.06 -11.95 15.51
CA ARG A 81 -1.21 -12.85 15.35
C ARG A 81 -0.88 -13.87 14.26
N ARG A 82 -0.76 -15.14 14.65
CA ARG A 82 -0.63 -16.25 13.70
C ARG A 82 -2.00 -16.51 13.08
N GLY A 83 -2.09 -16.54 11.75
CA GLY A 83 -3.36 -16.76 11.04
C GLY A 83 -3.45 -15.94 9.76
N LYS A 84 -4.68 -15.73 9.26
CA LYS A 84 -4.89 -14.88 8.07
C LYS A 84 -4.47 -13.44 8.39
N PRO A 85 -3.71 -12.78 7.50
CA PRO A 85 -3.33 -11.38 7.70
C PRO A 85 -4.57 -10.50 7.82
N MET A 86 -4.50 -9.49 8.69
CA MET A 86 -5.51 -8.44 8.71
C MET A 86 -5.19 -7.41 7.64
N PHE A 87 -6.14 -7.18 6.74
CA PHE A 87 -5.99 -6.21 5.68
C PHE A 87 -6.17 -4.77 6.21
N PRO A 88 -5.36 -3.80 5.75
CA PRO A 88 -5.51 -2.42 6.16
C PRO A 88 -6.83 -1.83 5.64
N GLN A 89 -7.58 -1.22 6.57
CA GLN A 89 -8.74 -0.41 6.24
C GLN A 89 -8.28 1.01 5.93
N PHE A 90 -8.45 1.46 4.69
CA PHE A 90 -8.24 2.87 4.35
C PHE A 90 -9.60 3.57 4.40
N SER A 91 -9.79 4.45 5.40
CA SER A 91 -10.86 5.44 5.38
C SER A 91 -10.46 6.54 4.40
N ALA A 92 -11.31 6.83 3.41
CA ALA A 92 -11.17 8.06 2.64
C ALA A 92 -11.38 9.21 3.64
N LYS A 93 -10.34 9.99 3.95
CA LYS A 93 -10.56 11.26 4.64
C LYS A 93 -11.33 12.15 3.69
N THR A 94 -12.62 12.33 3.93
CA THR A 94 -13.36 13.48 3.43
C THR A 94 -12.74 14.69 4.10
N GLY A 95 -11.98 15.49 3.34
CA GLY A 95 -11.49 16.78 3.80
C GLY A 95 -12.66 17.58 4.38
N SER A 96 -12.50 18.02 5.63
CA SER A 96 -13.39 18.96 6.29
C SER A 96 -12.51 20.14 6.70
N GLY A 97 -12.79 21.32 6.16
CA GLY A 97 -12.18 22.59 6.57
C GLY A 97 -10.95 22.98 5.76
#